data_AF-A0A3M2A4S6-F1
#
_entry.id   AF-A0A3M2A4S6-F1
#
_cell.length_a   1.000
_cell.length_b   1.000
_cell.length_c   1.000
_cell.angle_alpha   90.00
_cell.angle_beta   90.00
_cell.angle_gamma   90.00
#
_symmetry.space_group_name_H-M   'P 1'
#
loop_
_entity.id
_entity.type
_entity.pdbx_description
1 polymer ?
#
loop_
_entity_poly.entity_id
_entity_poly.type
_entity_poly.pdbx_seq_one_letter_code
_entity_poly.pdbx_strand_id
1 'polypeptide(L)'
;MLAPGTRVRFRRIDWDGDGIGDAEITVEGRLTAVGTADRPINLASAEPDPRPGDWKYLMVNFAAGAELDRVRVHHAFSGIQVHYSPAAIRNCEFAENVDGVRFSTADLVVTGTWIHHNTHGIRFEERGHPARIEGNEISDNEVGVFAVTRCGGGTVFRRNNLRRNRVPVKLGWEQDRGLAFPENYWGGLTAQEVAEASLDGRERPRGPGVTVEPVLPDPEPVPWPFRGEPPRFGETRRQ
;
A
#
# COMPACT_ATOMS: atom_id res chain seq x y z
N MET A 1 18.78 4.01 -11.33
CA MET A 1 19.08 2.89 -10.41
C MET A 1 19.38 3.47 -9.04
N LEU A 2 18.88 2.86 -7.96
CA LEU A 2 19.25 3.14 -6.57
C LEU A 2 19.99 1.91 -6.02
N ALA A 3 21.17 2.12 -5.43
CA ALA A 3 22.03 1.03 -4.95
C ALA A 3 21.67 0.61 -3.51
N PRO A 4 22.02 -0.61 -3.06
CA PRO A 4 21.80 -1.02 -1.67
C PRO A 4 22.36 -0.03 -0.64
N GLY A 5 21.53 0.31 0.35
CA GLY A 5 21.87 1.27 1.41
C GLY A 5 21.77 2.73 1.01
N THR A 6 21.31 3.06 -0.20
CA THR A 6 20.99 4.44 -0.58
C THR A 6 19.97 5.03 0.40
N ARG A 7 20.23 6.28 0.83
CA ARG A 7 19.33 7.08 1.66
C ARG A 7 19.01 8.37 0.93
N VAL A 8 17.74 8.58 0.62
CA VAL A 8 17.23 9.85 0.08
C VAL A 8 16.40 10.51 1.17
N ARG A 9 16.71 11.77 1.46
CA ARG A 9 16.02 12.56 2.48
C ARG A 9 15.39 13.79 1.85
N PHE A 10 14.08 13.91 1.98
CA PHE A 10 13.31 15.00 1.38
C PHE A 10 13.00 16.05 2.43
N ARG A 11 13.53 17.26 2.24
CA ARG A 11 13.14 18.42 3.05
C ARG A 11 11.73 18.86 2.64
N ARG A 12 10.87 19.15 3.60
CA ARG A 12 9.53 19.66 3.31
C ARG A 12 9.63 21.08 2.77
N ILE A 13 9.19 21.24 1.53
CA ILE A 13 9.05 22.54 0.85
C ILE A 13 7.67 22.52 0.21
N ASP A 14 6.86 23.52 0.50
CA ASP A 14 5.45 23.61 0.09
C ASP A 14 5.31 25.00 -0.56
N TRP A 15 5.55 25.06 -1.87
CA TRP A 15 5.59 26.31 -2.64
C TRP A 15 4.19 26.78 -3.06
N ASP A 16 3.26 25.87 -3.26
CA ASP A 16 1.89 26.18 -3.68
C ASP A 16 0.90 26.31 -2.51
N GLY A 17 1.30 25.95 -1.29
CA GLY A 17 0.53 26.16 -0.07
C GLY A 17 -0.60 25.15 0.12
N ASP A 18 -0.55 24.01 -0.57
CA ASP A 18 -1.59 22.97 -0.50
C ASP A 18 -1.46 22.07 0.75
N GLY A 19 -0.39 22.24 1.52
CA GLY A 19 -0.10 21.47 2.72
C GLY A 19 0.77 20.23 2.48
N ILE A 20 1.20 19.98 1.24
CA ILE A 20 2.03 18.84 0.83
C ILE A 20 3.42 19.33 0.44
N GLY A 21 4.45 18.54 0.74
CA GLY A 21 5.80 18.81 0.26
C GLY A 21 5.95 18.51 -1.23
N ASP A 22 6.58 19.41 -1.97
CA ASP A 22 6.72 19.37 -3.43
C ASP A 22 7.89 18.52 -3.94
N ALA A 23 8.73 18.01 -3.05
CA ALA A 23 9.84 17.16 -3.46
C ALA A 23 9.33 15.78 -3.94
N GLU A 24 9.83 15.31 -5.08
CA GLU A 24 9.41 14.03 -5.68
C GLU A 24 10.56 13.32 -6.40
N ILE A 25 10.37 12.03 -6.66
CA ILE A 25 11.14 11.26 -7.64
C ILE A 25 10.16 10.86 -8.76
N THR A 26 10.42 11.34 -9.97
CA THR A 26 9.62 10.99 -11.16
C THR A 26 10.41 10.08 -12.10
N VAL A 27 9.80 8.97 -12.50
CA VAL A 27 10.39 7.92 -13.33
C VAL A 27 9.60 7.80 -14.63
N GLU A 28 10.23 8.21 -15.74
CA GLU A 28 9.70 8.07 -17.11
C GLU A 28 10.44 6.98 -17.92
N GLY A 29 11.56 6.48 -17.40
CA GLY A 29 12.38 5.43 -18.01
C GLY A 29 12.20 4.09 -17.32
N ARG A 30 13.22 3.64 -16.58
CA ARG A 30 13.16 2.44 -15.75
C ARG A 30 13.72 2.73 -14.37
N LEU A 31 13.03 2.26 -13.33
CA LEU A 31 13.54 2.26 -11.97
C LEU A 31 13.96 0.86 -11.56
N THR A 32 15.20 0.74 -11.07
CA THR A 32 15.69 -0.44 -10.34
C THR A 32 16.19 0.06 -9.01
N ALA A 33 15.51 -0.33 -7.93
CA ALA A 33 15.81 -0.01 -6.55
C ALA A 33 15.81 -1.31 -5.74
N VAL A 34 16.95 -1.99 -5.72
CA VAL A 34 17.12 -3.29 -5.09
C VAL A 34 18.11 -3.15 -3.95
N GLY A 35 17.60 -3.18 -2.72
CA GLY A 35 18.37 -3.24 -1.49
C GLY A 35 18.71 -4.67 -1.07
N THR A 36 19.43 -4.80 0.05
CA THR A 36 19.65 -6.10 0.71
C THR A 36 19.01 -6.08 2.10
N ALA A 37 18.92 -7.25 2.75
CA ALA A 37 18.35 -7.33 4.10
C ALA A 37 19.08 -6.43 5.10
N ASP A 38 20.40 -6.35 4.98
CA ASP A 38 21.27 -5.54 5.85
C ASP A 38 21.43 -4.09 5.37
N ARG A 39 21.17 -3.84 4.08
CA ARG A 39 21.31 -2.52 3.46
C ARG A 39 20.06 -2.19 2.62
N PRO A 40 18.89 -2.02 3.28
CA PRO A 40 17.70 -1.57 2.57
C PRO A 40 17.90 -0.15 2.05
N ILE A 41 17.18 0.19 0.98
CA ILE A 41 17.10 1.56 0.47
C ILE A 41 16.07 2.32 1.31
N ASN A 42 16.34 3.57 1.67
CA ASN A 42 15.44 4.39 2.48
C ASN A 42 15.10 5.71 1.78
N LEU A 43 13.81 5.96 1.57
CA LEU A 43 13.24 7.19 1.05
C LEU A 43 12.32 7.77 2.13
N ALA A 44 12.68 8.91 2.71
CA ALA A 44 11.94 9.47 3.84
C ALA A 44 12.08 10.99 3.97
N SER A 45 11.18 11.60 4.74
CA SER A 45 11.32 12.99 5.20
C SER A 45 12.67 13.27 5.89
N ALA A 46 13.16 14.49 5.72
CA ALA A 46 14.31 15.05 6.39
C ALA A 46 13.94 15.87 7.64
N GLU A 47 12.64 16.07 7.91
CA GLU A 47 12.16 16.90 9.01
C GLU A 47 12.45 16.26 10.38
N PRO A 48 12.61 17.07 11.44
CA PRO A 48 12.85 16.57 12.80
C PRO A 48 11.63 15.88 13.41
N ASP A 49 10.42 16.27 12.98
CA ASP A 49 9.13 15.64 13.32
C ASP A 49 8.44 15.22 12.00
N PRO A 50 8.84 14.08 11.40
CA PRO A 50 8.32 13.63 10.12
C PRO A 50 6.82 13.41 10.12
N ARG A 51 6.13 13.80 9.04
CA ARG A 51 4.69 13.63 8.89
C ARG A 51 4.31 13.12 7.50
N PRO A 52 3.22 12.36 7.36
CA PRO A 52 2.66 12.03 6.06
C PRO A 52 2.48 13.30 5.21
N GLY A 53 2.95 13.26 3.96
CA GLY A 53 2.88 14.41 3.06
C GLY A 53 4.05 15.40 3.16
N ASP A 54 5.12 15.10 3.90
CA ASP A 54 6.34 15.93 3.91
C ASP A 54 7.03 16.00 2.53
N TRP A 55 6.74 15.06 1.64
CA TRP A 55 7.16 15.03 0.24
C TRP A 55 6.11 14.34 -0.63
N LYS A 56 6.14 14.59 -1.94
CA LYS A 56 5.01 14.29 -2.84
C LYS A 56 4.95 12.82 -3.21
N TYR A 57 5.85 12.38 -4.08
CA TYR A 57 5.71 11.09 -4.75
C TYR A 57 7.03 10.38 -4.99
N LEU A 58 7.00 9.06 -4.93
CA LEU A 58 7.72 8.24 -5.90
C LEU A 58 6.77 7.92 -7.05
N MET A 59 6.87 8.68 -8.15
CA MET A 59 6.01 8.56 -9.32
C MET A 59 6.66 7.68 -10.38
N VAL A 60 5.92 6.67 -10.85
CA VAL A 60 6.27 5.83 -12.01
C VAL A 60 5.17 6.01 -13.04
N ASN A 61 5.44 6.75 -14.11
CA ASN A 61 4.44 7.16 -15.08
C ASN A 61 4.97 7.02 -16.51
N PHE A 62 4.24 6.30 -17.37
CA PHE A 62 4.68 5.95 -18.73
C PHE A 62 6.10 5.37 -18.80
N ALA A 63 6.51 4.66 -17.74
CA ALA A 63 7.82 4.07 -17.61
C ALA A 63 7.87 2.68 -18.24
N ALA A 64 9.05 2.28 -18.73
CA ALA A 64 9.35 0.91 -19.14
C ALA A 64 9.27 -0.10 -17.98
N GLY A 65 9.24 0.38 -16.74
CA GLY A 65 8.86 -0.37 -15.55
C GLY A 65 9.62 0.03 -14.29
N ALA A 66 9.15 -0.46 -13.15
CA ALA A 66 9.80 -0.27 -11.86
C ALA A 66 10.00 -1.60 -11.11
N GLU A 67 11.17 -1.76 -10.50
CA GLU A 67 11.48 -2.85 -9.59
C GLU A 67 11.95 -2.28 -8.26
N LEU A 68 11.21 -2.59 -7.21
CA LEU A 68 11.54 -2.28 -5.82
C LEU A 68 11.69 -3.60 -5.06
N ASP A 69 12.84 -3.81 -4.42
CA ASP A 69 13.06 -4.91 -3.48
C ASP A 69 13.83 -4.38 -2.25
N ARG A 70 13.31 -4.60 -1.03
CA ARG A 70 13.91 -4.10 0.23
C ARG A 70 14.10 -2.59 0.26
N VAL A 71 13.03 -1.89 -0.07
CA VAL A 71 12.91 -0.43 -0.03
C VAL A 71 11.94 -0.03 1.09
N ARG A 72 12.32 0.98 1.88
CA ARG A 72 11.47 1.66 2.86
C ARG A 72 11.07 3.01 2.32
N VAL A 73 9.77 3.29 2.31
CA VAL A 73 9.22 4.57 1.83
C VAL A 73 8.24 5.15 2.83
N HIS A 74 8.66 6.24 3.48
CA HIS A 74 7.92 6.83 4.59
C HIS A 74 7.62 8.32 4.40
N HIS A 75 6.55 8.80 5.04
CA HIS A 75 6.20 10.22 5.17
C HIS A 75 5.85 10.92 3.85
N ALA A 76 5.55 10.17 2.79
CA ALA A 76 5.15 10.71 1.50
C ALA A 76 3.65 11.02 1.48
N PHE A 77 3.22 11.86 0.52
CA PHE A 77 1.82 11.91 0.15
C PHE A 77 1.42 10.61 -0.58
N SER A 78 2.19 10.15 -1.56
CA SER A 78 2.09 8.76 -2.03
C SER A 78 3.44 8.07 -1.97
N GLY A 79 3.54 7.02 -1.15
CA GLY A 79 4.77 6.25 -0.99
C GLY A 79 5.25 5.70 -2.33
N ILE A 80 4.34 5.18 -3.15
CA ILE A 80 4.58 5.01 -4.59
C ILE A 80 3.27 5.22 -5.36
N GLN A 81 3.37 5.86 -6.51
CA GLN A 81 2.27 6.01 -7.46
C GLN A 81 2.66 5.45 -8.82
N VAL A 82 1.94 4.43 -9.30
CA VAL A 82 2.22 3.75 -10.57
C VAL A 82 1.08 3.96 -11.57
N HIS A 83 1.36 4.64 -12.67
CA HIS A 83 0.43 4.89 -13.77
C HIS A 83 0.99 4.40 -15.11
N TYR A 84 0.17 3.72 -15.91
CA TYR A 84 0.51 3.32 -17.29
C TYR A 84 1.85 2.59 -17.42
N SER A 85 2.25 1.84 -16.38
CA SER A 85 3.58 1.24 -16.28
C SER A 85 3.50 -0.11 -15.55
N PRO A 86 4.30 -1.11 -15.93
CA PRO A 86 4.44 -2.32 -15.14
C PRO A 86 5.34 -2.05 -13.91
N ALA A 87 5.01 -2.65 -12.77
CA ALA A 87 5.85 -2.54 -11.58
C ALA A 87 5.85 -3.81 -10.74
N ALA A 88 7.00 -4.09 -10.12
CA ALA A 88 7.15 -5.17 -9.17
C ALA A 88 7.70 -4.62 -7.85
N ILE A 89 6.91 -4.78 -6.78
CA ILE A 89 7.20 -4.32 -5.43
C ILE A 89 7.31 -5.57 -4.55
N ARG A 90 8.50 -5.83 -4.03
CA ARG A 90 8.78 -7.04 -3.24
C ARG A 90 9.47 -6.68 -1.94
N ASN A 91 9.10 -7.31 -0.83
CA ASN A 91 9.80 -7.14 0.44
C ASN A 91 10.05 -5.67 0.79
N CYS A 92 9.05 -4.80 0.60
CA CYS A 92 9.15 -3.38 0.85
C CYS A 92 8.36 -2.98 2.11
N GLU A 93 8.55 -1.75 2.56
CA GLU A 93 7.85 -1.16 3.70
C GLU A 93 7.31 0.21 3.28
N PHE A 94 5.99 0.38 3.36
CA PHE A 94 5.30 1.65 3.10
C PHE A 94 4.60 2.07 4.39
N ALA A 95 5.18 3.04 5.07
CA ALA A 95 4.77 3.46 6.41
C ALA A 95 4.50 4.95 6.51
N GLU A 96 3.46 5.35 7.25
CA GLU A 96 3.25 6.77 7.61
C GLU A 96 3.15 7.67 6.36
N ASN A 97 2.56 7.16 5.27
CA ASN A 97 2.23 7.94 4.08
C ASN A 97 0.74 8.28 4.07
N VAL A 98 0.31 9.22 3.22
CA VAL A 98 -1.14 9.36 2.97
C VAL A 98 -1.62 8.13 2.19
N ASP A 99 -1.07 7.87 1.02
CA ASP A 99 -1.26 6.61 0.29
C ASP A 99 0.03 5.77 0.37
N GLY A 100 -0.05 4.54 0.89
CA GLY A 100 1.11 3.64 0.93
C GLY A 100 1.52 3.22 -0.47
N VAL A 101 0.64 2.47 -1.15
CA VAL A 101 0.79 2.08 -2.56
C VAL A 101 -0.42 2.57 -3.34
N ARG A 102 -0.18 3.42 -4.35
CA ARG A 102 -1.20 3.91 -5.26
C ARG A 102 -0.96 3.43 -6.68
N PHE A 103 -1.99 2.96 -7.37
CA PHE A 103 -1.87 2.61 -8.80
C PHE A 103 -3.15 2.84 -9.61
N SER A 104 -2.97 3.13 -10.89
CA SER A 104 -4.07 3.27 -11.86
C SER A 104 -3.61 2.80 -13.23
N THR A 105 -4.41 1.98 -13.91
CA THR A 105 -4.09 1.50 -15.27
C THR A 105 -2.67 0.89 -15.35
N ALA A 106 -2.36 -0.08 -14.49
CA ALA A 106 -0.99 -0.57 -14.31
C ALA A 106 -0.98 -2.08 -14.00
N ASP A 107 -0.04 -2.81 -14.63
CA ASP A 107 0.24 -4.21 -14.32
C ASP A 107 1.22 -4.29 -13.14
N LEU A 108 0.66 -4.31 -11.92
CA LEU A 108 1.40 -4.24 -10.68
C LEU A 108 1.46 -5.61 -9.98
N VAL A 109 2.64 -6.00 -9.49
CA VAL A 109 2.81 -7.13 -8.56
C VAL A 109 3.34 -6.60 -7.23
N VAL A 110 2.63 -6.89 -6.14
CA VAL A 110 3.03 -6.53 -4.76
C VAL A 110 3.09 -7.79 -3.91
N THR A 111 4.28 -8.13 -3.38
CA THR A 111 4.48 -9.35 -2.58
C THR A 111 5.41 -9.15 -1.39
N GLY A 112 5.15 -9.85 -0.28
CA GLY A 112 6.03 -9.83 0.90
C GLY A 112 6.22 -8.44 1.50
N THR A 113 5.32 -7.50 1.22
CA THR A 113 5.46 -6.09 1.58
C THR A 113 4.65 -5.78 2.83
N TRP A 114 5.18 -4.90 3.68
CA TRP A 114 4.49 -4.37 4.85
C TRP A 114 3.97 -2.97 4.56
N ILE A 115 2.65 -2.78 4.64
CA ILE A 115 1.97 -1.53 4.30
C ILE A 115 1.17 -1.11 5.54
N HIS A 116 1.62 -0.09 6.26
CA HIS A 116 1.07 0.22 7.58
C HIS A 116 1.06 1.69 7.96
N HIS A 117 0.16 2.06 8.88
CA HIS A 117 0.07 3.43 9.41
C HIS A 117 -0.11 4.50 8.32
N ASN A 118 -0.70 4.11 7.19
CA ASN A 118 -1.06 5.04 6.12
C ASN A 118 -2.54 5.45 6.27
N THR A 119 -2.91 6.58 5.69
CA THR A 119 -4.34 6.92 5.52
C THR A 119 -5.03 5.87 4.64
N HIS A 120 -4.40 5.48 3.53
CA HIS A 120 -4.81 4.34 2.71
C HIS A 120 -3.61 3.43 2.50
N GLY A 121 -3.72 2.15 2.88
CA GLY A 121 -2.66 1.17 2.63
C GLY A 121 -2.45 0.98 1.13
N ILE A 122 -3.47 0.47 0.45
CA ILE A 122 -3.48 0.35 -1.02
C ILE A 122 -4.65 1.14 -1.57
N ARG A 123 -4.39 2.11 -2.46
CA ARG A 123 -5.41 2.90 -3.16
C ARG A 123 -5.32 2.66 -4.66
N PHE A 124 -6.42 2.27 -5.32
CA PHE A 124 -6.32 1.91 -6.73
C PHE A 124 -7.54 2.22 -7.61
N GLU A 125 -7.24 2.31 -8.91
CA GLU A 125 -8.20 2.42 -10.01
C GLU A 125 -7.82 1.39 -11.09
N GLU A 126 -8.51 0.25 -11.13
CA GLU A 126 -8.12 -0.87 -11.99
C GLU A 126 -8.09 -0.51 -13.50
N ARG A 127 -9.16 0.13 -14.00
CA ARG A 127 -9.31 0.56 -15.41
C ARG A 127 -8.87 -0.52 -16.43
N GLY A 128 -9.26 -1.76 -16.19
CA GLY A 128 -9.00 -2.91 -17.07
C GLY A 128 -7.58 -3.49 -17.00
N HIS A 129 -6.74 -3.02 -16.08
CA HIS A 129 -5.37 -3.51 -15.88
C HIS A 129 -5.25 -4.12 -14.47
N PRO A 130 -5.42 -5.45 -14.34
CA PRO A 130 -5.44 -6.10 -13.06
C PRO A 130 -4.05 -6.14 -12.41
N ALA A 131 -4.00 -5.94 -11.10
CA ALA A 131 -2.80 -6.15 -10.30
C ALA A 131 -2.84 -7.48 -9.52
N ARG A 132 -1.69 -7.93 -9.01
CA ARG A 132 -1.56 -9.09 -8.12
C ARG A 132 -0.94 -8.67 -6.80
N ILE A 133 -1.72 -8.74 -5.73
CA ILE A 133 -1.35 -8.36 -4.37
C ILE A 133 -1.42 -9.61 -3.51
N GLU A 134 -0.27 -10.22 -3.25
CA GLU A 134 -0.19 -11.54 -2.60
C GLU A 134 0.87 -11.62 -1.50
N GLY A 135 0.55 -12.24 -0.36
CA GLY A 135 1.56 -12.48 0.69
C GLY A 135 2.03 -11.21 1.41
N ASN A 136 1.17 -10.19 1.54
CA ASN A 136 1.53 -8.91 2.16
C ASN A 136 0.94 -8.76 3.57
N GLU A 137 1.58 -7.94 4.39
CA GLU A 137 1.02 -7.45 5.65
C GLU A 137 0.44 -6.06 5.41
N ILE A 138 -0.88 -5.92 5.42
CA ILE A 138 -1.59 -4.65 5.23
C ILE A 138 -2.31 -4.34 6.54
N SER A 139 -1.65 -3.63 7.45
CA SER A 139 -2.13 -3.49 8.82
C SER A 139 -2.00 -2.10 9.40
N ASP A 140 -2.84 -1.77 10.38
CA ASP A 140 -2.79 -0.49 11.09
C ASP A 140 -2.96 0.74 10.17
N ASN A 141 -3.64 0.59 9.03
CA ASN A 141 -4.01 1.73 8.17
C ASN A 141 -5.39 2.26 8.54
N GLU A 142 -5.67 3.52 8.22
CA GLU A 142 -7.03 4.04 8.35
C GLU A 142 -7.98 3.32 7.38
N VAL A 143 -7.57 3.13 6.13
CA VAL A 143 -8.22 2.24 5.17
C VAL A 143 -7.19 1.22 4.67
N GLY A 144 -7.49 -0.08 4.79
CA GLY A 144 -6.58 -1.13 4.31
C GLY A 144 -6.45 -1.11 2.78
N VAL A 145 -7.58 -1.31 2.10
CA VAL A 145 -7.67 -1.26 0.63
C VAL A 145 -8.79 -0.32 0.21
N PHE A 146 -8.51 0.60 -0.72
CA PHE A 146 -9.48 1.52 -1.28
C PHE A 146 -9.55 1.38 -2.81
N ALA A 147 -10.64 0.78 -3.31
CA ALA A 147 -11.00 0.80 -4.73
C ALA A 147 -11.78 2.10 -5.03
N VAL A 148 -11.16 3.07 -5.71
CA VAL A 148 -11.63 4.46 -5.76
C VAL A 148 -12.80 4.68 -6.73
N THR A 149 -12.74 4.02 -7.88
CA THR A 149 -13.73 4.09 -8.98
C THR A 149 -14.18 2.66 -9.33
N ARG A 150 -15.00 2.50 -10.37
CA ARG A 150 -15.43 1.21 -10.90
C ARG A 150 -14.24 0.32 -11.23
N CYS A 151 -14.09 -0.74 -10.45
CA CYS A 151 -13.16 -1.83 -10.70
C CYS A 151 -13.93 -3.06 -11.21
N GLY A 152 -13.37 -3.75 -12.21
CA GLY A 152 -13.96 -4.93 -12.82
C GLY A 152 -13.83 -6.19 -11.98
N GLY A 153 -12.92 -6.19 -10.99
CA GLY A 153 -12.61 -7.32 -10.12
C GLY A 153 -11.52 -8.23 -10.67
N GLY A 154 -10.68 -7.72 -11.59
CA GLY A 154 -9.55 -8.46 -12.12
C GLY A 154 -8.32 -8.44 -11.20
N THR A 155 -8.19 -7.40 -10.37
CA THR A 155 -7.12 -7.31 -9.38
C THR A 155 -7.28 -8.38 -8.31
N VAL A 156 -6.23 -9.18 -8.12
CA VAL A 156 -6.22 -10.30 -7.19
C VAL A 156 -5.61 -9.87 -5.86
N PHE A 157 -6.38 -10.05 -4.78
CA PHE A 157 -5.90 -9.96 -3.40
C PHE A 157 -6.04 -11.33 -2.74
N ARG A 158 -4.93 -12.02 -2.50
CA ARG A 158 -4.92 -13.36 -1.86
C ARG A 158 -3.73 -13.54 -0.94
N ARG A 159 -3.88 -14.36 0.09
CA ARG A 159 -2.84 -14.71 1.06
C ARG A 159 -2.21 -13.49 1.74
N ASN A 160 -2.96 -12.41 1.88
CA ASN A 160 -2.52 -11.24 2.62
C ASN A 160 -3.07 -11.28 4.06
N ASN A 161 -2.35 -10.64 4.96
CA ASN A 161 -2.82 -10.34 6.31
C ASN A 161 -3.41 -8.92 6.31
N LEU A 162 -4.73 -8.80 6.26
CA LEU A 162 -5.45 -7.53 6.38
C LEU A 162 -6.02 -7.42 7.80
N ARG A 163 -5.28 -6.78 8.71
CA ARG A 163 -5.66 -6.73 10.13
C ARG A 163 -5.45 -5.37 10.74
N ARG A 164 -6.26 -5.02 11.74
CA ARG A 164 -6.15 -3.73 12.47
C ARG A 164 -6.25 -2.49 11.57
N ASN A 165 -6.86 -2.61 10.38
CA ASN A 165 -7.22 -1.44 9.59
C ASN A 165 -8.57 -0.90 10.09
N ARG A 166 -8.72 0.42 10.24
CA ARG A 166 -9.97 1.01 10.74
C ARG A 166 -11.15 0.71 9.81
N VAL A 167 -10.91 0.75 8.50
CA VAL A 167 -11.81 0.25 7.45
C VAL A 167 -11.03 -0.79 6.62
N PRO A 168 -11.38 -2.09 6.65
CA PRO A 168 -10.62 -3.11 5.95
C PRO A 168 -10.58 -2.88 4.43
N VAL A 169 -11.76 -2.72 3.82
CA VAL A 169 -11.91 -2.42 2.41
C VAL A 169 -12.91 -1.29 2.24
N LYS A 170 -12.59 -0.30 1.41
CA LYS A 170 -13.48 0.80 1.04
C LYS A 170 -13.75 0.73 -0.46
N LEU A 171 -15.02 0.86 -0.84
CA LEU A 171 -15.46 0.92 -2.23
C LEU A 171 -15.94 2.32 -2.58
N GLY A 172 -15.44 2.83 -3.69
CA GLY A 172 -15.80 4.12 -4.26
C GLY A 172 -17.30 4.26 -4.54
N TRP A 173 -17.76 5.51 -4.63
CA TRP A 173 -19.17 5.81 -4.87
C TRP A 173 -19.65 5.30 -6.24
N GLU A 174 -18.77 5.23 -7.23
CA GLU A 174 -19.07 4.75 -8.58
C GLU A 174 -19.14 3.23 -8.69
N GLN A 175 -18.67 2.48 -7.68
CA GLN A 175 -18.61 1.02 -7.71
C GLN A 175 -20.01 0.42 -7.79
N ASP A 176 -20.22 -0.43 -8.81
CA ASP A 176 -21.50 -1.02 -9.19
C ASP A 176 -21.53 -2.57 -9.09
N ARG A 177 -20.37 -3.20 -8.88
CA ARG A 177 -20.19 -4.64 -8.67
C ARG A 177 -19.35 -4.96 -7.44
N GLY A 178 -19.59 -6.11 -6.81
CA GLY A 178 -18.82 -6.52 -5.64
C GLY A 178 -17.38 -6.84 -6.00
N LEU A 179 -16.47 -6.69 -5.05
CA LEU A 179 -15.06 -7.08 -5.19
C LEU A 179 -14.75 -8.24 -4.26
N ALA A 180 -13.97 -9.19 -4.76
CA ALA A 180 -13.61 -10.41 -4.04
C ALA A 180 -12.19 -10.34 -3.48
N PHE A 181 -12.03 -10.71 -2.22
CA PHE A 181 -10.77 -10.79 -1.49
C PHE A 181 -10.65 -12.18 -0.83
N PRO A 182 -10.70 -13.27 -1.60
CA PRO A 182 -10.65 -14.61 -1.07
C PRO A 182 -9.26 -14.93 -0.51
N GLU A 183 -9.20 -15.93 0.36
CA GLU A 183 -7.96 -16.51 0.87
C GLU A 183 -7.07 -15.47 1.57
N ASN A 184 -7.66 -14.50 2.26
CA ASN A 184 -6.91 -13.54 3.10
C ASN A 184 -7.19 -13.78 4.58
N TYR A 185 -6.24 -13.44 5.44
CA TYR A 185 -6.39 -13.41 6.88
C TYR A 185 -6.87 -12.03 7.34
N TRP A 186 -7.96 -11.97 8.10
CA TRP A 186 -8.62 -10.72 8.48
C TRP A 186 -8.41 -10.31 9.94
N GLY A 187 -7.33 -10.78 10.58
CA GLY A 187 -7.07 -10.48 11.99
C GLY A 187 -8.03 -11.17 12.95
N GLY A 188 -8.57 -12.33 12.58
CA GLY A 188 -9.55 -13.08 13.36
C GLY A 188 -11.01 -12.67 13.16
N LEU A 189 -11.28 -11.68 12.30
CA LEU A 189 -12.65 -11.29 11.94
C LEU A 189 -13.32 -12.35 11.06
N THR A 190 -14.60 -12.56 11.28
CA THR A 190 -15.50 -13.33 10.42
C THR A 190 -15.80 -12.58 9.12
N ALA A 191 -16.30 -13.31 8.11
CA ALA A 191 -16.68 -12.69 6.83
C ALA A 191 -17.76 -11.60 7.00
N GLN A 192 -18.69 -11.79 7.94
CA GLN A 192 -19.73 -10.82 8.25
C GLN A 192 -19.13 -9.55 8.88
N GLU A 193 -18.26 -9.68 9.87
CA GLU A 193 -17.61 -8.53 10.51
C GLU A 193 -16.77 -7.71 9.51
N VAL A 194 -16.06 -8.38 8.59
CA VAL A 194 -15.30 -7.68 7.55
C VAL A 194 -16.24 -6.93 6.61
N ALA A 195 -17.35 -7.56 6.21
CA ALA A 195 -18.34 -6.92 5.35
C ALA A 195 -18.94 -5.68 6.03
N GLU A 196 -19.34 -5.79 7.30
CA GLU A 196 -19.89 -4.68 8.09
C GLU A 196 -18.87 -3.54 8.28
N ALA A 197 -17.63 -3.86 8.62
CA ALA A 197 -16.56 -2.86 8.80
C ALA A 197 -16.13 -2.18 7.48
N SER A 198 -16.42 -2.79 6.33
CA SER A 198 -16.12 -2.26 5.00
C SER A 198 -17.21 -1.31 4.46
N LEU A 199 -18.32 -1.14 5.20
CA LEU A 199 -19.38 -0.19 4.88
C LEU A 199 -19.01 1.18 5.45
N ASP A 200 -18.32 2.01 4.65
CA ASP A 200 -17.89 3.37 5.01
C ASP A 200 -19.08 4.36 5.18
N GLY A 201 -19.87 4.19 6.24
CA GLY A 201 -20.91 5.11 6.71
C GLY A 201 -22.12 5.33 5.77
N ARG A 202 -22.14 4.68 4.61
CA ARG A 202 -23.33 4.61 3.74
C ARG A 202 -23.98 3.26 3.97
N GLU A 203 -25.20 3.28 4.51
CA GLU A 203 -26.09 2.14 4.38
C GLU A 203 -26.12 1.75 2.89
N ARG A 204 -25.55 0.60 2.55
CA ARG A 204 -25.80 -0.05 1.27
C ARG A 204 -26.50 -1.38 1.55
N PRO A 205 -27.80 -1.39 1.89
CA PRO A 205 -28.53 -2.63 2.16
C PRO A 205 -28.58 -3.57 0.95
N ARG A 206 -28.31 -3.05 -0.26
CA ARG A 206 -28.42 -3.74 -1.56
C ARG A 206 -27.38 -3.30 -2.59
N GLY A 207 -26.24 -2.75 -2.15
CA GLY A 207 -25.15 -2.37 -3.04
C GLY A 207 -24.16 -3.51 -3.26
N PRO A 208 -23.29 -3.42 -4.28
CA PRO A 208 -22.16 -4.34 -4.42
C PRO A 208 -21.29 -4.35 -3.16
N GLY A 209 -21.20 -5.53 -2.51
CA GLY A 209 -20.44 -5.71 -1.28
C GLY A 209 -19.00 -6.17 -1.52
N VAL A 210 -18.31 -6.45 -0.42
CA VAL A 210 -17.01 -7.12 -0.42
C VAL A 210 -17.24 -8.58 -0.08
N THR A 211 -16.74 -9.50 -0.90
CA THR A 211 -16.77 -10.94 -0.62
C THR A 211 -15.39 -11.37 -0.17
N VAL A 212 -15.27 -12.03 0.97
CA VAL A 212 -13.96 -12.36 1.57
C VAL A 212 -13.74 -13.85 1.78
N GLU A 213 -14.71 -14.69 1.43
CA GLU A 213 -14.61 -16.13 1.59
C GLU A 213 -13.82 -16.79 0.44
N PRO A 214 -13.02 -17.83 0.72
CA PRO A 214 -12.72 -18.36 2.07
C PRO A 214 -11.77 -17.44 2.85
N VAL A 215 -11.97 -17.33 4.17
CA VAL A 215 -11.06 -16.60 5.06
C VAL A 215 -9.94 -17.54 5.53
N LEU A 216 -8.69 -17.06 5.55
CA LEU A 216 -7.60 -17.84 6.14
C LEU A 216 -7.74 -17.86 7.68
N PRO A 217 -7.51 -19.01 8.33
CA PRO A 217 -7.64 -19.14 9.79
C PRO A 217 -6.48 -18.47 10.54
N ASP A 218 -5.29 -18.46 9.93
CA ASP A 218 -4.05 -17.99 10.51
C ASP A 218 -3.36 -16.97 9.59
N PRO A 219 -2.57 -16.03 10.13
CA PRO A 219 -1.79 -15.12 9.31
C PRO A 219 -0.72 -15.85 8.50
N GLU A 220 -0.47 -15.38 7.29
CA GLU A 220 0.64 -15.81 6.45
C GLU A 220 1.95 -15.16 6.93
N PRO A 221 3.08 -15.87 6.92
CA PRO A 221 4.37 -15.28 7.28
C PRO A 221 4.80 -14.24 6.23
N VAL A 222 5.16 -13.04 6.68
CA VAL A 222 5.71 -11.99 5.81
C VAL A 222 7.22 -11.89 6.05
N PRO A 223 8.07 -12.24 5.05
CA PRO A 223 9.49 -12.56 5.26
C PRO A 223 10.40 -11.35 5.55
N TRP A 224 9.90 -10.13 5.37
CA TRP A 224 10.65 -8.89 5.60
C TRP A 224 9.66 -7.74 5.90
N PRO A 225 9.98 -6.79 6.81
CA PRO A 225 11.23 -6.60 7.56
C PRO A 225 11.38 -7.49 8.80
N PHE A 226 10.53 -8.52 8.95
CA PHE A 226 10.51 -9.39 10.12
C PHE A 226 11.09 -10.76 9.84
N ARG A 227 11.78 -11.33 10.84
CA ARG A 227 11.98 -12.79 10.93
C ARG A 227 10.87 -13.45 11.77
N GLY A 228 9.67 -12.86 11.84
CA GLY A 228 8.58 -13.22 12.77
C GLY A 228 7.34 -12.33 12.65
N GLU A 229 6.49 -12.27 13.69
CA GLU A 229 5.28 -11.45 13.67
C GLU A 229 5.61 -9.93 13.69
N PRO A 230 4.91 -9.09 12.89
CA PRO A 230 5.04 -7.64 12.97
C PRO A 230 4.78 -7.11 14.39
N PRO A 231 5.65 -6.22 14.93
CA PRO A 231 5.48 -5.65 16.26
C PRO A 231 4.20 -4.81 16.31
N ARG A 232 3.59 -4.75 17.48
CA ARG A 232 2.49 -3.80 17.74
C ARG A 232 3.09 -2.40 17.88
N PHE A 233 2.43 -1.39 17.30
CA PHE A 233 2.89 -0.01 17.39
C PHE A 233 3.07 0.42 18.86
N GLY A 234 4.18 1.09 19.17
CA GLY A 234 4.57 1.47 20.54
C GLY A 234 5.48 0.47 21.25
N GLU A 235 5.63 -0.76 20.75
CA GLU A 235 6.70 -1.65 21.17
C GLU A 235 7.99 -1.22 20.47
N THR A 236 8.73 -0.32 21.12
CA THR A 236 10.08 0.09 20.71
C THR A 236 10.90 -1.14 20.34
N ARG A 237 11.45 -1.19 19.11
CA ARG A 237 12.56 -2.08 18.79
C ARG A 237 13.70 -1.70 19.72
N ARG A 238 13.92 -2.45 20.80
CA ARG A 238 15.21 -2.44 21.48
C ARG A 238 16.19 -3.10 20.52
N GLN A 239 16.90 -2.22 19.80
CA GLN A 239 18.16 -2.37 19.04
C GLN A 239 18.30 -3.61 18.15
#